data_AF-A0A3D4HBM2-F1
#
_entry.id   AF-A0A3D4HBM2-F1
#
_cell.length_a   1.000
_cell.length_b   1.000
_cell.length_c   1.000
_cell.angle_alpha   90.00
_cell.angle_beta   90.00
_cell.angle_gamma   90.00
#
_symmetry.space_group_name_H-M   'P 1'
#
loop_
_entity.id
_entity.type
_entity.pdbx_description
1 polymer ?
#
loop_
_entity_poly.entity_id
_entity_poly.type
_entity_poly.pdbx_seq_one_letter_code
_entity_poly.pdbx_strand_id
1 'polypeptide(L)'
;MPRIDGYTSDWDMVPDSYVYRTELLNDTEDGHGTDIDRNDLDVAVTVGWVKGLNRLYFRYEAHDDFWDFERFNPRGYKNDIFEIVVDGDLSGGPFIFNENLVPDRHRDQTSPVSIENYTRFSGNHAQNYHIYTPPVNNAWVLVWGGQPWIGDFPYSNYAYDFDVEHGESGKLVLEFWVTPYDHAPHDGPERAIESNLVEDQLIGLSWSILDFDGDERDGHYNLAHNVNMVRDGDYLCAFRLMPLEEDQKPDLYAEWTFKVVDMDRNLVAFKDESIGEVTSWHWDFGDGSTSTEQHPIYQFKEKHTRPMVTLEVSGPKGTSKRTRYWEVLLK
;
A
#
# COMPACT_ATOMS: atom_id res chain seq x y z
N MET A 1 1.69 -13.06 0.17
CA MET A 1 2.12 -11.65 0.15
C MET A 1 3.07 -11.51 -1.02
N PRO A 2 2.82 -10.55 -1.94
CA PRO A 2 3.73 -10.29 -3.04
C PRO A 2 5.14 -9.95 -2.55
N ARG A 3 6.16 -10.57 -3.15
CA ARG A 3 7.54 -10.12 -3.03
C ARG A 3 7.71 -8.98 -4.02
N ILE A 4 8.49 -7.99 -3.63
CA ILE A 4 8.79 -6.85 -4.51
C ILE A 4 10.12 -7.18 -5.18
N ASP A 5 10.06 -7.96 -6.26
CA ASP A 5 11.24 -8.47 -6.97
C ASP A 5 11.19 -8.27 -8.49
N GLY A 6 10.13 -7.64 -9.00
CA GLY A 6 9.91 -7.35 -10.42
C GLY A 6 9.18 -8.46 -11.16
N TYR A 7 8.84 -9.57 -10.49
CA TYR A 7 8.22 -10.72 -11.13
C TYR A 7 6.75 -10.88 -10.74
N THR A 8 5.89 -11.00 -11.75
CA THR A 8 4.44 -11.01 -11.56
C THR A 8 3.88 -12.30 -10.95
N SER A 9 4.66 -13.37 -10.81
CA SER A 9 4.17 -14.71 -10.40
C SER A 9 3.51 -14.73 -9.03
N ASP A 10 3.88 -13.81 -8.12
CA ASP A 10 3.25 -13.73 -6.80
C ASP A 10 1.81 -13.20 -6.88
N TRP A 11 1.44 -12.56 -7.98
CA TRP A 11 0.11 -12.01 -8.22
C TRP A 11 -0.83 -12.98 -8.93
N ASP A 12 -0.35 -14.17 -9.33
CA ASP A 12 -1.18 -15.23 -9.95
C ASP A 12 -2.33 -15.69 -9.03
N MET A 13 -2.22 -15.44 -7.73
CA MET A 13 -3.29 -15.69 -6.75
C MET A 13 -4.46 -14.70 -6.83
N VAL A 14 -4.27 -13.54 -7.49
CA VAL A 14 -5.28 -12.49 -7.58
C VAL A 14 -6.14 -12.72 -8.84
N PRO A 15 -7.46 -12.92 -8.71
CA PRO A 15 -8.33 -13.10 -9.87
C PRO A 15 -8.32 -11.90 -10.80
N ASP A 16 -8.48 -12.14 -12.11
CA ASP A 16 -8.49 -11.09 -13.14
C ASP A 16 -9.58 -10.01 -12.91
N SER A 17 -10.66 -10.35 -12.19
CA SER A 17 -11.70 -9.40 -11.79
C SER A 17 -11.24 -8.29 -10.85
N TYR A 18 -10.04 -8.41 -10.26
CA TYR A 18 -9.41 -7.39 -9.42
C TYR A 18 -8.33 -6.59 -10.16
N VAL A 19 -8.20 -6.79 -11.49
CA VAL A 19 -7.27 -6.06 -12.34
C VAL A 19 -8.01 -4.88 -12.98
N TYR A 20 -7.50 -3.69 -12.74
CA TYR A 20 -8.01 -2.46 -13.31
C TYR A 20 -7.23 -2.14 -14.57
N ARG A 21 -7.92 -2.04 -15.70
CA ARG A 21 -7.31 -1.94 -17.02
C ARG A 21 -7.60 -0.58 -17.67
N THR A 22 -6.93 -0.31 -18.78
CA THR A 22 -7.05 0.91 -19.60
C THR A 22 -8.51 1.33 -19.84
N GLU A 23 -9.43 0.38 -20.08
CA GLU A 23 -10.85 0.68 -20.30
C GLU A 23 -11.59 1.33 -19.11
N LEU A 24 -10.99 1.34 -17.93
CA LEU A 24 -11.54 2.00 -16.74
C LEU A 24 -11.01 3.42 -16.56
N LEU A 25 -10.06 3.87 -17.38
CA LEU A 25 -9.46 5.20 -17.27
C LEU A 25 -10.20 6.22 -18.14
N ASN A 26 -9.98 7.49 -17.83
CA ASN A 26 -10.49 8.61 -18.59
C ASN A 26 -9.48 9.75 -18.55
N ASP A 27 -9.14 10.30 -19.70
CA ASP A 27 -8.44 11.56 -19.80
C ASP A 27 -9.44 12.73 -19.85
N THR A 28 -9.35 13.59 -18.84
CA THR A 28 -10.23 14.75 -18.69
C THR A 28 -9.55 16.09 -18.96
N GLU A 29 -8.26 16.08 -19.32
CA GLU A 29 -7.46 17.31 -19.55
C GLU A 29 -6.96 17.42 -20.99
N ASP A 30 -6.50 16.33 -21.60
CA ASP A 30 -5.73 16.37 -22.85
C ASP A 30 -6.57 15.99 -24.10
N GLY A 31 -7.78 15.46 -23.88
CA GLY A 31 -8.84 15.36 -24.88
C GLY A 31 -9.09 13.96 -25.43
N HIS A 32 -8.42 12.94 -24.91
CA HIS A 32 -8.62 11.54 -25.31
C HIS A 32 -9.92 10.95 -24.76
N GLY A 33 -10.39 11.41 -23.60
CA GLY A 33 -11.60 10.87 -22.97
C GLY A 33 -11.42 9.40 -22.57
N THR A 34 -12.41 8.57 -22.84
CA THR A 34 -12.41 7.13 -22.50
C THR A 34 -12.02 6.21 -23.65
N ASP A 35 -11.78 6.74 -24.86
CA ASP A 35 -11.44 5.96 -26.06
C ASP A 35 -9.92 5.95 -26.27
N ILE A 36 -9.21 5.44 -25.26
CA ILE A 36 -7.74 5.41 -25.20
C ILE A 36 -7.21 4.37 -26.19
N ASP A 37 -6.26 4.75 -27.06
CA ASP A 37 -5.62 3.83 -28.00
C ASP A 37 -4.69 2.89 -27.23
N ARG A 38 -4.99 1.59 -27.24
CA ARG A 38 -4.20 0.59 -26.53
C ARG A 38 -2.94 0.15 -27.27
N ASN A 39 -2.71 0.64 -28.50
CA ASN A 39 -1.43 0.47 -29.16
C ASN A 39 -0.41 1.52 -28.71
N ASP A 40 -0.93 2.65 -28.25
CA ASP A 40 -0.22 3.76 -27.62
C ASP A 40 0.08 3.34 -26.17
N LEU A 41 -0.90 3.48 -25.28
CA LEU A 41 -0.79 3.08 -23.88
C LEU A 41 -1.78 1.97 -23.49
N ASP A 42 -1.26 0.86 -22.94
CA ASP A 42 -2.09 -0.22 -22.38
C ASP A 42 -1.61 -0.66 -21.00
N VAL A 43 -2.42 -0.40 -19.98
CA VAL A 43 -2.09 -0.61 -18.57
C VAL A 43 -2.97 -1.64 -17.88
N ALA A 44 -2.39 -2.28 -16.87
CA ALA A 44 -3.08 -3.14 -15.92
C ALA A 44 -2.53 -2.90 -14.50
N VAL A 45 -3.41 -2.47 -13.60
CA VAL A 45 -3.11 -2.21 -12.19
C VAL A 45 -3.82 -3.23 -11.32
N THR A 46 -3.07 -3.87 -10.44
CA THR A 46 -3.60 -4.73 -9.38
C THR A 46 -3.20 -4.17 -8.03
N VAL A 47 -4.18 -4.04 -7.12
CA VAL A 47 -3.95 -3.53 -5.77
C VAL A 47 -4.24 -4.63 -4.75
N GLY A 48 -3.30 -4.84 -3.85
CA GLY A 48 -3.43 -5.76 -2.72
C GLY A 48 -3.17 -5.03 -1.40
N TRP A 49 -3.58 -5.65 -0.29
CA TRP A 49 -3.24 -5.17 1.04
C TRP A 49 -2.98 -6.38 1.95
N VAL A 50 -2.20 -6.17 3.02
CA VAL A 50 -1.90 -7.23 3.98
C VAL A 50 -2.28 -6.79 5.39
N LYS A 51 -3.27 -7.50 5.95
CA LYS A 51 -3.71 -7.31 7.34
C LYS A 51 -2.54 -7.40 8.32
N GLY A 52 -2.41 -6.39 9.17
CA GLY A 52 -1.38 -6.31 10.20
C GLY A 52 0.00 -5.83 9.73
N LEU A 53 0.23 -5.68 8.42
CA LEU A 53 1.43 -5.00 7.90
C LEU A 53 1.18 -3.55 7.51
N ASN A 54 -0.09 -3.17 7.37
CA ASN A 54 -0.51 -1.80 7.14
C ASN A 54 0.07 -1.17 5.86
N ARG A 55 0.13 -1.98 4.80
CA ARG A 55 0.73 -1.64 3.51
C ARG A 55 -0.25 -1.93 2.39
N LEU A 56 -0.23 -1.05 1.39
CA LEU A 56 -0.86 -1.27 0.09
C LEU A 56 0.21 -1.70 -0.89
N TYR A 57 -0.06 -2.80 -1.59
CA TYR A 57 0.81 -3.41 -2.59
C TYR A 57 0.22 -3.16 -3.97
N PHE A 58 1.09 -2.91 -4.93
CA PHE A 58 0.71 -2.59 -6.29
C PHE A 58 1.54 -3.41 -7.27
N ARG A 59 0.85 -3.91 -8.31
CA ARG A 59 1.46 -4.34 -9.56
C ARG A 59 0.93 -3.42 -10.65
N TYR A 60 1.84 -2.75 -11.33
CA TYR A 60 1.59 -1.97 -12.52
C TYR A 60 2.28 -2.66 -13.70
N GLU A 61 1.51 -3.07 -14.68
CA GLU A 61 2.01 -3.56 -15.96
C GLU A 61 1.58 -2.56 -17.03
N ALA A 62 2.50 -2.11 -17.86
CA ALA A 62 2.21 -1.18 -18.94
C ALA A 62 2.93 -1.61 -20.21
N HIS A 63 2.22 -1.53 -21.32
CA HIS A 63 2.80 -1.35 -22.63
C HIS A 63 2.68 0.13 -22.99
N ASP A 64 3.73 0.63 -23.61
CA ASP A 64 3.81 1.98 -24.12
C ASP A 64 4.44 1.95 -25.53
N ASP A 65 4.06 2.86 -26.41
CA ASP A 65 4.63 2.99 -27.74
C ASP A 65 5.91 3.85 -27.74
N PHE A 66 6.10 4.65 -26.69
CA PHE A 66 7.27 5.48 -26.48
C PHE A 66 7.57 5.68 -25.00
N TRP A 67 8.62 5.03 -24.50
CA TRP A 67 9.05 5.31 -23.13
C TRP A 67 9.99 6.53 -23.03
N ASP A 68 9.57 7.59 -22.35
CA ASP A 68 10.41 8.75 -22.05
C ASP A 68 11.17 8.59 -20.73
N PHE A 69 12.49 8.76 -20.78
CA PHE A 69 13.40 8.65 -19.62
C PHE A 69 14.02 9.99 -19.24
N GLU A 70 13.60 11.10 -19.87
CA GLU A 70 14.11 12.42 -19.56
C GLU A 70 13.74 12.83 -18.12
N ARG A 71 14.48 13.80 -17.58
CA ARG A 71 14.31 14.21 -16.18
C ARG A 71 13.44 15.46 -16.04
N PHE A 72 13.74 16.47 -16.85
CA PHE A 72 13.11 17.78 -16.75
C PHE A 72 13.38 18.59 -18.01
N ASN A 73 12.39 19.35 -18.48
CA ASN A 73 12.59 20.45 -19.42
C ASN A 73 12.17 21.78 -18.76
N PRO A 74 12.40 22.95 -19.40
CA PRO A 74 11.97 24.23 -18.85
C PRO A 74 10.46 24.38 -18.60
N ARG A 75 9.63 23.43 -19.05
CA ARG A 75 8.17 23.39 -18.91
C ARG A 75 7.67 22.39 -17.85
N GLY A 76 8.49 21.44 -17.37
CA GLY A 76 8.09 20.44 -16.38
C GLY A 76 8.87 19.12 -16.45
N TYR A 77 8.27 18.08 -15.87
CA TYR A 77 8.76 16.69 -15.95
C TYR A 77 8.54 16.11 -17.35
N LYS A 78 9.38 15.16 -17.75
CA LYS A 78 9.32 14.45 -19.05
C LYS A 78 9.73 13.00 -18.88
N ASN A 79 8.93 12.24 -18.17
CA ASN A 79 9.14 10.83 -17.96
C ASN A 79 7.74 10.28 -17.81
N ASP A 80 7.47 9.10 -18.35
CA ASP A 80 6.20 8.45 -18.06
C ASP A 80 6.09 8.22 -16.56
N ILE A 81 4.92 8.55 -16.04
CA ILE A 81 4.69 8.53 -14.60
C ILE A 81 3.41 7.77 -14.32
N PHE A 82 3.53 6.78 -13.46
CA PHE A 82 2.41 6.21 -12.73
C PHE A 82 2.23 6.97 -11.42
N GLU A 83 1.24 7.84 -11.34
CA GLU A 83 0.94 8.63 -10.16
C GLU A 83 -0.14 7.93 -9.31
N ILE A 84 0.10 7.73 -8.01
CA ILE A 84 -0.93 7.23 -7.08
C ILE A 84 -1.22 8.23 -5.97
N VAL A 85 -2.46 8.24 -5.50
CA VAL A 85 -2.88 9.01 -4.32
C VAL A 85 -3.60 8.11 -3.33
N VAL A 86 -3.18 8.15 -2.08
CA VAL A 86 -3.76 7.35 -0.98
C VAL A 86 -4.27 8.25 0.13
N ASP A 87 -5.51 8.04 0.55
CA ASP A 87 -6.16 8.60 1.74
C ASP A 87 -6.68 7.43 2.58
N GLY A 88 -5.89 7.01 3.58
CA GLY A 88 -6.08 5.74 4.27
C GLY A 88 -7.28 5.70 5.22
N ASP A 89 -7.81 6.85 5.63
CA ASP A 89 -9.02 6.96 6.45
C ASP A 89 -10.22 7.55 5.68
N LEU A 90 -10.03 7.87 4.38
CA LEU A 90 -11.03 8.49 3.51
C LEU A 90 -11.53 9.81 4.11
N SER A 91 -10.61 10.60 4.64
CA SER A 91 -10.90 11.90 5.27
C SER A 91 -11.32 12.98 4.25
N GLY A 92 -10.88 12.86 2.99
CA GLY A 92 -11.22 13.77 1.91
C GLY A 92 -10.56 15.15 2.01
N GLY A 93 -10.98 16.04 1.13
CA GLY A 93 -10.53 17.44 1.09
C GLY A 93 -9.13 17.68 0.51
N PRO A 94 -8.70 18.96 0.43
CA PRO A 94 -7.51 19.36 -0.30
C PRO A 94 -6.23 18.90 0.40
N PHE A 95 -5.41 18.06 -0.22
CA PHE A 95 -4.15 17.55 0.35
C PHE A 95 -2.89 18.08 -0.34
N ILE A 96 -2.99 18.96 -1.33
CA ILE A 96 -1.80 19.65 -1.87
C ILE A 96 -1.77 21.11 -1.42
N PHE A 97 -2.93 21.77 -1.50
CA PHE A 97 -3.05 23.19 -1.24
C PHE A 97 -4.50 23.56 -0.93
N ASN A 98 -4.71 24.37 0.10
CA ASN A 98 -6.04 24.86 0.44
C ASN A 98 -6.23 26.33 0.04
N GLU A 99 -7.01 26.57 -1.01
CA GLU A 99 -7.26 27.92 -1.53
C GLU A 99 -8.01 28.85 -0.55
N ASN A 100 -8.79 28.29 0.39
CA ASN A 100 -9.51 29.11 1.38
C ASN A 100 -8.56 29.81 2.37
N LEU A 101 -7.37 29.24 2.59
CA LEU A 101 -6.35 29.86 3.44
C LEU A 101 -5.42 30.78 2.65
N VAL A 102 -5.14 30.44 1.39
CA VAL A 102 -4.33 31.25 0.48
C VAL A 102 -5.04 31.32 -0.88
N PRO A 103 -5.87 32.35 -1.14
CA PRO A 103 -6.67 32.41 -2.37
C PRO A 103 -5.88 32.55 -3.67
N ASP A 104 -4.57 32.79 -3.60
CA ASP A 104 -3.69 32.93 -4.75
C ASP A 104 -2.41 32.11 -4.54
N ARG A 105 -2.31 30.97 -5.23
CA ARG A 105 -1.16 30.06 -5.19
C ARG A 105 0.12 30.69 -5.77
N HIS A 106 0.00 31.76 -6.56
CA HIS A 106 1.13 32.51 -7.12
C HIS A 106 1.63 33.64 -6.23
N ARG A 107 1.01 33.83 -5.05
CA ARG A 107 1.49 34.75 -4.03
C ARG A 107 2.83 34.26 -3.48
N ASP A 108 3.60 35.19 -2.91
CA ASP A 108 4.87 34.92 -2.23
C ASP A 108 4.83 33.63 -1.39
N GLN A 109 5.51 32.59 -1.87
CA GLN A 109 5.54 31.27 -1.24
C GLN A 109 6.30 31.29 0.09
N THR A 110 7.02 32.38 0.38
CA THR A 110 7.76 32.57 1.64
C THR A 110 6.93 33.25 2.73
N SER A 111 5.69 33.67 2.42
CA SER A 111 4.81 34.28 3.42
C SER A 111 4.43 33.27 4.53
N PRO A 112 4.23 33.70 5.78
CA PRO A 112 3.84 32.80 6.87
C PRO A 112 2.59 31.97 6.57
N VAL A 113 1.61 32.54 5.87
CA VAL A 113 0.36 31.83 5.51
C VAL A 113 0.61 30.80 4.41
N SER A 114 1.49 31.09 3.45
CA SER A 114 1.90 30.13 2.41
C SER A 114 2.63 28.94 3.02
N ILE A 115 3.52 29.20 3.98
CA ILE A 115 4.26 28.16 4.72
C ILE A 115 3.28 27.34 5.58
N GLU A 116 2.34 27.97 6.26
CA GLU A 116 1.29 27.28 7.04
C GLU A 116 0.42 26.38 6.15
N ASN A 117 0.06 26.84 4.96
CA ASN A 117 -0.69 26.05 3.98
C ASN A 117 0.11 24.81 3.56
N TYR A 118 1.34 25.01 3.09
CA TYR A 118 2.21 23.93 2.65
C TYR A 118 2.42 22.88 3.75
N THR A 119 2.76 23.32 4.96
CA THR A 119 3.03 22.40 6.09
C THR A 119 1.81 21.64 6.59
N ARG A 120 0.59 22.17 6.36
CA ARG A 120 -0.66 21.52 6.77
C ARG A 120 -1.28 20.63 5.72
N PHE A 121 -1.22 21.02 4.44
CA PHE A 121 -1.95 20.31 3.40
C PHE A 121 -1.03 19.40 2.63
N SER A 122 0.12 19.89 2.14
CA SER A 122 0.98 19.23 1.14
C SER A 122 1.40 17.80 1.52
N GLY A 123 0.55 16.83 1.18
CA GLY A 123 0.72 15.40 1.38
C GLY A 123 0.50 14.91 2.82
N ASN A 124 -0.16 15.71 3.68
CA ASN A 124 -0.15 15.46 5.12
C ASN A 124 -1.16 14.39 5.57
N HIS A 125 -2.42 14.45 5.11
CA HIS A 125 -3.49 13.49 5.45
C HIS A 125 -3.80 12.50 4.32
N ALA A 126 -3.47 12.88 3.07
CA ALA A 126 -3.45 11.99 1.91
C ALA A 126 -2.11 12.18 1.18
N GLN A 127 -1.54 11.11 0.65
CA GLN A 127 -0.19 11.11 0.07
C GLN A 127 -0.24 10.84 -1.42
N ASN A 128 0.43 11.71 -2.19
CA ASN A 128 0.58 11.60 -3.64
C ASN A 128 2.02 11.19 -3.98
N TYR A 129 2.15 10.13 -4.78
CA TYR A 129 3.39 9.53 -5.23
C TYR A 129 3.44 9.58 -6.76
N HIS A 130 4.28 10.45 -7.32
CA HIS A 130 4.63 10.42 -8.75
C HIS A 130 5.74 9.39 -8.97
N ILE A 131 5.39 8.19 -9.45
CA ILE A 131 6.34 7.09 -9.63
C ILE A 131 6.84 7.09 -11.08
N TYR A 132 8.15 7.20 -11.26
CA TYR A 132 8.78 7.29 -12.57
C TYR A 132 8.90 5.92 -13.23
N THR A 133 8.34 5.74 -14.43
CA THR A 133 8.25 4.45 -15.11
C THR A 133 8.95 4.54 -16.47
N PRO A 134 10.20 4.05 -16.63
CA PRO A 134 11.15 3.58 -15.61
C PRO A 134 12.01 4.69 -15.01
N PRO A 135 12.60 4.47 -13.81
CA PRO A 135 13.38 5.48 -13.10
C PRO A 135 14.86 5.48 -13.49
N VAL A 136 15.17 5.57 -14.79
CA VAL A 136 16.56 5.44 -15.29
C VAL A 136 17.43 6.63 -14.87
N ASN A 137 16.90 7.86 -15.01
CA ASN A 137 17.62 9.10 -14.69
C ASN A 137 17.05 9.84 -13.47
N ASN A 138 16.07 9.23 -12.79
CA ASN A 138 15.28 9.84 -11.73
C ASN A 138 15.35 9.01 -10.45
N ALA A 139 14.86 9.56 -9.34
CA ALA A 139 14.47 8.72 -8.21
C ALA A 139 13.34 7.78 -8.67
N TRP A 140 13.05 6.70 -7.94
CA TRP A 140 11.89 5.88 -8.30
C TRP A 140 10.57 6.62 -8.12
N VAL A 141 10.51 7.55 -7.15
CA VAL A 141 9.33 8.33 -6.83
C VAL A 141 9.69 9.76 -6.46
N LEU A 142 8.85 10.69 -6.90
CA LEU A 142 8.71 12.02 -6.33
C LEU A 142 7.45 12.04 -5.47
N VAL A 143 7.61 12.22 -4.16
CA VAL A 143 6.47 12.47 -3.28
C VAL A 143 6.00 13.90 -3.51
N TRP A 144 4.79 14.09 -4.03
CA TRP A 144 4.22 15.42 -4.21
C TRP A 144 3.68 15.96 -2.88
N GLY A 145 4.59 16.20 -1.94
CA GLY A 145 4.30 16.55 -0.56
C GLY A 145 5.50 17.16 0.16
N GLY A 146 5.34 17.44 1.45
CA GLY A 146 6.43 17.89 2.33
C GLY A 146 7.29 16.76 2.89
N GLN A 147 6.95 15.50 2.63
CA GLN A 147 7.45 14.33 3.35
C GLN A 147 8.16 13.32 2.43
N PRO A 148 9.29 13.67 1.79
CA PRO A 148 9.97 12.75 0.86
C PRO A 148 10.37 11.41 1.50
N TRP A 149 10.53 11.36 2.83
CA TRP A 149 10.87 10.15 3.58
C TRP A 149 9.87 9.00 3.38
N ILE A 150 8.60 9.26 3.02
CA ILE A 150 7.63 8.18 2.79
C ILE A 150 7.99 7.33 1.55
N GLY A 151 8.79 7.87 0.63
CA GLY A 151 9.25 7.16 -0.57
C GLY A 151 10.43 6.22 -0.31
N ASP A 152 11.04 6.27 0.86
CA ASP A 152 12.22 5.47 1.19
C ASP A 152 11.87 4.24 2.04
N PHE A 153 12.73 3.22 2.01
CA PHE A 153 12.66 2.13 2.96
C PHE A 153 12.91 2.66 4.39
N PRO A 154 12.13 2.25 5.43
CA PRO A 154 11.19 1.12 5.48
C PRO A 154 9.71 1.48 5.23
N TYR A 155 9.42 2.64 4.63
CA TYR A 155 8.07 3.16 4.45
C TYR A 155 7.48 2.83 3.07
N SER A 156 8.35 2.63 2.09
CA SER A 156 8.02 2.10 0.77
C SER A 156 9.12 1.16 0.27
N ASN A 157 8.81 0.34 -0.73
CA ASN A 157 9.78 -0.45 -1.49
C ASN A 157 9.26 -0.72 -2.90
N TYR A 158 10.16 -0.89 -3.86
CA TYR A 158 9.81 -1.04 -5.27
C TYR A 158 10.77 -1.98 -6.00
N ALA A 159 10.33 -2.51 -7.14
CA ALA A 159 11.12 -3.28 -8.09
C ALA A 159 10.54 -3.12 -9.50
N TYR A 160 11.41 -3.18 -10.50
CA TYR A 160 11.04 -3.03 -11.91
C TYR A 160 11.56 -4.23 -12.72
N ASP A 161 10.83 -4.60 -13.76
CA ASP A 161 11.29 -5.47 -14.84
C ASP A 161 10.92 -4.82 -16.18
N PHE A 162 11.93 -4.45 -16.96
CA PHE A 162 11.78 -3.82 -18.28
C PHE A 162 13.07 -4.02 -19.10
N ASP A 163 12.93 -4.07 -20.41
CA ASP A 163 14.03 -4.21 -21.38
C ASP A 163 13.73 -3.30 -22.59
N VAL A 164 13.70 -1.99 -22.34
CA VAL A 164 13.42 -0.92 -23.31
C VAL A 164 14.42 0.22 -23.14
N GLU A 165 14.79 0.88 -24.23
CA GLU A 165 15.54 2.13 -24.23
C GLU A 165 14.63 3.36 -24.38
N HIS A 166 15.19 4.55 -24.13
CA HIS A 166 14.44 5.80 -24.28
C HIS A 166 13.92 5.96 -25.71
N GLY A 167 12.62 6.20 -25.84
CA GLY A 167 11.90 6.38 -27.09
C GLY A 167 11.59 5.10 -27.84
N GLU A 168 11.75 3.94 -27.20
CA GLU A 168 11.29 2.66 -27.72
C GLU A 168 9.91 2.29 -27.18
N SER A 169 9.16 1.54 -27.99
CA SER A 169 7.96 0.84 -27.55
C SER A 169 8.34 -0.42 -26.77
N GLY A 170 7.57 -0.73 -25.74
CA GLY A 170 7.67 -2.03 -25.10
C GLY A 170 6.94 -2.10 -23.78
N LYS A 171 7.31 -3.09 -22.97
CA LYS A 171 6.63 -3.38 -21.71
C LYS A 171 7.49 -3.07 -20.50
N LEU A 172 6.82 -2.59 -19.47
CA LEU A 172 7.36 -2.39 -18.14
C LEU A 172 6.46 -3.05 -17.10
N VAL A 173 7.07 -3.72 -16.14
CA VAL A 173 6.42 -4.17 -14.91
C VAL A 173 7.04 -3.41 -13.74
N LEU A 174 6.17 -2.92 -12.86
CA LEU A 174 6.50 -2.28 -11.61
C LEU A 174 5.74 -2.97 -10.49
N GLU A 175 6.46 -3.41 -9.47
CA GLU A 175 5.89 -3.84 -8.19
C GLU A 175 6.33 -2.89 -7.10
N PHE A 176 5.43 -2.49 -6.21
CA PHE A 176 5.80 -1.72 -5.05
C PHE A 176 4.81 -1.88 -3.91
N TRP A 177 5.20 -1.41 -2.73
CA TRP A 177 4.25 -1.13 -1.66
C TRP A 177 4.55 0.22 -1.02
N VAL A 178 3.50 0.83 -0.48
CA VAL A 178 3.57 2.05 0.33
C VAL A 178 2.85 1.84 1.65
N THR A 179 3.29 2.56 2.68
CA THR A 179 2.60 2.66 3.96
C THR A 179 1.75 3.94 3.95
N PRO A 180 0.41 3.86 4.12
CA PRO A 180 -0.45 5.04 4.18
C PRO A 180 -0.40 5.71 5.56
N TYR A 181 -0.65 7.02 5.60
CA TYR A 181 -0.61 7.83 6.82
C TYR A 181 -1.82 8.76 6.93
N ASP A 182 -2.50 8.72 8.09
CA ASP A 182 -3.50 9.73 8.47
C ASP A 182 -2.82 11.06 8.85
N HIS A 183 -1.52 11.01 9.18
CA HIS A 183 -0.67 12.18 9.38
C HIS A 183 0.79 11.87 8.99
N ALA A 184 1.28 12.47 7.92
CA ALA A 184 2.68 12.37 7.48
C ALA A 184 3.35 13.75 7.50
N PRO A 185 4.13 14.09 8.55
CA PRO A 185 4.68 15.43 8.67
C PRO A 185 6.02 15.56 7.93
N HIS A 186 6.30 16.79 7.48
CA HIS A 186 7.51 17.12 6.72
C HIS A 186 8.83 16.94 7.48
N ASP A 187 8.80 16.95 8.82
CA ASP A 187 9.99 16.92 9.67
C ASP A 187 10.48 15.51 10.00
N GLY A 188 9.75 14.46 9.59
CA GLY A 188 10.17 13.08 9.73
C GLY A 188 9.09 12.15 10.28
N PRO A 189 9.41 10.85 10.40
CA PRO A 189 8.48 9.80 10.77
C PRO A 189 8.11 9.80 12.27
N GLU A 190 8.84 10.51 13.13
CA GLU A 190 8.72 10.41 14.59
C GLU A 190 7.34 10.81 15.13
N ARG A 191 6.62 11.66 14.38
CA ARG A 191 5.28 12.12 14.71
C ARG A 191 4.23 11.62 13.72
N ALA A 192 4.62 10.77 12.76
CA ALA A 192 3.70 10.25 11.78
C ALA A 192 2.66 9.33 12.43
N ILE A 193 1.44 9.36 11.90
CA ILE A 193 0.36 8.47 12.27
C ILE A 193 0.05 7.65 11.03
N GLU A 194 0.52 6.40 11.02
CA GLU A 194 0.13 5.45 9.98
C GLU A 194 -1.39 5.24 10.02
N SER A 195 -2.02 5.19 8.85
CA SER A 195 -3.44 4.85 8.74
C SER A 195 -3.68 3.47 9.32
N ASN A 196 -4.82 3.19 9.93
CA ASN A 196 -5.09 1.84 10.44
C ASN A 196 -5.94 1.02 9.45
N LEU A 197 -5.30 0.28 8.56
CA LEU A 197 -5.98 -0.52 7.53
C LEU A 197 -6.63 -1.77 8.13
N VAL A 198 -7.96 -1.86 8.06
CA VAL A 198 -8.73 -3.01 8.55
C VAL A 198 -9.66 -3.60 7.49
N GLU A 199 -10.00 -4.89 7.64
CA GLU A 199 -10.93 -5.59 6.74
C GLU A 199 -12.27 -4.83 6.66
N ASP A 200 -12.85 -4.79 5.46
CA ASP A 200 -14.08 -4.10 5.10
C ASP A 200 -14.09 -2.56 5.20
N GLN A 201 -12.97 -1.95 5.60
CA GLN A 201 -12.81 -0.50 5.60
C GLN A 201 -12.81 0.05 4.17
N LEU A 202 -13.34 1.26 4.00
CA LEU A 202 -13.17 2.05 2.79
C LEU A 202 -11.96 2.98 2.95
N ILE A 203 -11.13 3.05 1.91
CA ILE A 203 -10.04 4.02 1.78
C ILE A 203 -10.25 4.85 0.51
N GLY A 204 -9.66 6.03 0.45
CA GLY A 204 -9.51 6.80 -0.78
C GLY A 204 -8.26 6.33 -1.52
N LEU A 205 -8.43 5.88 -2.75
CA LEU A 205 -7.32 5.49 -3.61
C LEU A 205 -7.65 5.84 -5.06
N SER A 206 -6.73 6.47 -5.75
CA SER A 206 -6.82 6.64 -7.20
C SER A 206 -5.42 6.70 -7.80
N TRP A 207 -5.35 6.60 -9.12
CA TRP A 207 -4.10 6.72 -9.86
C TRP A 207 -4.32 7.36 -11.23
N SER A 208 -3.24 7.94 -11.73
CA SER A 208 -3.11 8.58 -13.03
C SER A 208 -1.89 8.03 -13.75
N ILE A 209 -1.92 8.06 -15.08
CA ILE A 209 -0.76 7.85 -15.94
C ILE A 209 -0.55 9.15 -16.69
N LEU A 210 0.64 9.73 -16.54
CA LEU A 210 1.10 10.83 -17.38
C LEU A 210 2.02 10.21 -18.42
N ASP A 211 1.58 10.29 -19.65
CA ASP A 211 2.17 9.64 -20.82
C ASP A 211 2.91 10.67 -21.66
N PHE A 212 4.20 10.48 -21.91
CA PHE A 212 5.07 11.48 -22.51
C PHE A 212 5.79 10.95 -23.74
N ASP A 213 5.48 11.56 -24.89
CA ASP A 213 6.16 11.29 -26.15
C ASP A 213 7.22 12.36 -26.46
N GLY A 214 8.28 12.37 -25.64
CA GLY A 214 9.41 13.27 -25.80
C GLY A 214 9.15 14.69 -25.27
N ASP A 215 8.71 15.63 -26.12
CA ASP A 215 8.60 17.05 -25.73
C ASP A 215 7.22 17.45 -25.17
N GLU A 216 6.21 16.62 -25.37
CA GLU A 216 4.81 16.89 -25.02
C GLU A 216 4.25 15.73 -24.18
N ARG A 217 3.33 16.05 -23.27
CA ARG A 217 2.51 15.03 -22.60
C ARG A 217 1.43 14.64 -23.59
N ASP A 218 1.38 13.38 -23.99
CA ASP A 218 0.35 12.88 -24.87
C ASP A 218 -0.98 12.72 -24.10
N GLY A 219 -0.93 12.15 -22.89
CA GLY A 219 -2.14 11.91 -22.10
C GLY A 219 -1.99 12.04 -20.59
N HIS A 220 -3.11 12.32 -19.93
CA HIS A 220 -3.27 12.27 -18.47
C HIS A 220 -4.48 11.42 -18.08
N TYR A 221 -4.31 10.11 -18.20
CA TYR A 221 -5.36 9.11 -17.99
C TYR A 221 -5.52 8.83 -16.51
N ASN A 222 -6.73 8.95 -15.95
CA ASN A 222 -6.93 8.74 -14.51
C ASN A 222 -8.17 7.91 -14.19
N LEU A 223 -8.10 7.15 -13.09
CA LEU A 223 -9.18 6.28 -12.62
C LEU A 223 -10.38 7.05 -12.06
N ALA A 224 -10.14 8.20 -11.43
CA ALA A 224 -11.17 9.04 -10.83
C ALA A 224 -12.10 9.71 -11.85
N HIS A 225 -11.69 9.74 -13.13
CA HIS A 225 -12.31 10.52 -14.19
C HIS A 225 -12.39 12.01 -13.83
N ASN A 226 -11.42 12.47 -13.04
CA ASN A 226 -11.27 13.84 -12.60
C ASN A 226 -9.86 14.07 -12.07
N VAL A 227 -9.08 14.88 -12.79
CA VAL A 227 -7.72 15.27 -12.41
C VAL A 227 -7.61 15.99 -11.06
N ASN A 228 -8.70 16.47 -10.47
CA ASN A 228 -8.65 16.99 -9.10
C ASN A 228 -8.22 15.94 -8.07
N MET A 229 -8.30 14.65 -8.41
CA MET A 229 -7.84 13.55 -7.56
C MET A 229 -6.37 13.70 -7.13
N VAL A 230 -5.52 14.39 -7.93
CA VAL A 230 -4.09 14.61 -7.61
C VAL A 230 -3.87 15.65 -6.51
N ARG A 231 -4.93 16.37 -6.09
CA ARG A 231 -4.84 17.47 -5.12
C ARG A 231 -5.91 17.50 -4.04
N ASP A 232 -7.00 16.75 -4.21
CA ASP A 232 -8.14 16.75 -3.29
C ASP A 232 -8.74 15.34 -3.14
N GLY A 233 -8.77 14.86 -1.89
CA GLY A 233 -9.20 13.52 -1.49
C GLY A 233 -10.67 13.24 -1.80
N ASP A 234 -11.51 14.28 -1.93
CA ASP A 234 -12.93 14.13 -2.25
C ASP A 234 -13.16 13.55 -3.66
N TYR A 235 -12.13 13.58 -4.51
CA TYR A 235 -12.17 13.07 -5.87
C TYR A 235 -11.58 11.66 -6.00
N LEU A 236 -11.06 11.07 -4.92
CA LEU A 236 -10.51 9.71 -4.95
C LEU A 236 -11.62 8.68 -5.11
N CYS A 237 -11.28 7.54 -5.72
CA CYS A 237 -12.18 6.40 -5.75
C CYS A 237 -12.21 5.73 -4.38
N ALA A 238 -13.37 5.26 -3.95
CA ALA A 238 -13.49 4.49 -2.72
C ALA A 238 -13.11 3.02 -2.98
N PHE A 239 -12.03 2.56 -2.36
CA PHE A 239 -11.60 1.16 -2.38
C PHE A 239 -12.00 0.48 -1.07
N ARG A 240 -12.57 -0.72 -1.17
CA ARG A 240 -12.85 -1.55 0.00
C ARG A 240 -11.69 -2.50 0.24
N LEU A 241 -11.17 -2.53 1.46
CA LEU A 241 -10.16 -3.48 1.90
C LEU A 241 -10.80 -4.86 2.10
N MET A 242 -10.91 -5.60 1.01
CA MET A 242 -11.57 -6.92 1.00
C MET A 242 -10.74 -7.94 1.79
N PRO A 243 -11.37 -8.82 2.59
CA PRO A 243 -10.69 -10.01 3.10
C PRO A 243 -10.31 -10.93 1.92
N LEU A 244 -9.49 -11.95 2.19
CA LEU A 244 -9.27 -13.03 1.21
C LEU A 244 -10.61 -13.68 0.82
N GLU A 245 -10.80 -13.96 -0.47
CA GLU A 245 -11.95 -14.72 -0.96
C GLU A 245 -11.95 -16.14 -0.35
N GLU A 246 -13.13 -16.73 -0.17
CA GLU A 246 -13.27 -18.02 0.52
C GLU A 246 -12.46 -19.15 -0.13
N ASP A 247 -12.32 -19.14 -1.45
CA ASP A 247 -11.53 -20.11 -2.22
C ASP A 247 -10.01 -19.83 -2.17
N GLN A 248 -9.61 -18.62 -1.78
CA GLN A 248 -8.22 -18.22 -1.57
C GLN A 248 -7.78 -18.40 -0.11
N LYS A 249 -8.72 -18.61 0.82
CA LYS A 249 -8.38 -18.92 2.21
C LYS A 249 -7.77 -20.33 2.28
N PRO A 250 -6.70 -20.52 3.07
CA PRO A 250 -6.20 -21.87 3.35
C PRO A 250 -7.31 -22.72 4.00
N ASP A 251 -7.46 -23.96 3.55
CA ASP A 251 -8.42 -24.94 4.11
C ASP A 251 -8.30 -25.12 5.63
N LEU A 252 -7.10 -24.89 6.19
CA LEU A 252 -6.81 -24.90 7.62
C LEU A 252 -5.61 -23.97 7.91
N TYR A 253 -5.76 -23.04 8.83
CA TYR A 253 -4.70 -22.12 9.24
C TYR A 253 -4.66 -21.92 10.75
N ALA A 254 -3.54 -22.27 11.38
CA ALA A 254 -3.33 -22.04 12.80
C ALA A 254 -3.15 -20.54 13.05
N GLU A 255 -4.00 -19.96 13.89
CA GLU A 255 -3.86 -18.59 14.38
C GLU A 255 -4.25 -18.49 15.84
N TRP A 256 -3.61 -17.60 16.57
CA TRP A 256 -3.91 -17.41 17.98
C TRP A 256 -3.48 -16.05 18.50
N THR A 257 -4.21 -15.59 19.52
CA THR A 257 -3.87 -14.41 20.33
C THR A 257 -3.80 -14.79 21.81
N PHE A 258 -3.38 -13.83 22.64
CA PHE A 258 -3.27 -14.03 24.07
C PHE A 258 -3.60 -12.76 24.85
N LYS A 259 -3.90 -12.94 26.12
CA LYS A 259 -4.01 -11.85 27.11
C LYS A 259 -3.29 -12.27 28.38
N VAL A 260 -2.38 -11.42 28.86
CA VAL A 260 -1.80 -11.64 30.19
C VAL A 260 -2.86 -11.32 31.24
N VAL A 261 -3.27 -12.34 31.99
CA VAL A 261 -4.33 -12.27 33.01
C VAL A 261 -3.75 -11.79 34.33
N ASP A 262 -2.55 -12.26 34.68
CA ASP A 262 -1.86 -11.88 35.91
C ASP A 262 -0.34 -11.89 35.66
N MET A 263 0.25 -10.70 35.61
CA MET A 263 1.69 -10.50 35.40
C MET A 263 2.54 -10.98 36.58
N ASP A 264 2.02 -10.97 37.81
CA ASP A 264 2.79 -11.38 38.99
C ASP A 264 2.86 -12.91 39.10
N ARG A 265 1.86 -13.60 38.55
CA ARG A 265 1.78 -15.06 38.50
C ARG A 265 2.22 -15.65 37.17
N ASN A 266 2.57 -14.81 36.18
CA ASN A 266 2.84 -15.21 34.80
C ASN A 266 1.69 -16.06 34.20
N LEU A 267 0.46 -15.63 34.44
CA LEU A 267 -0.76 -16.31 33.99
C LEU A 267 -1.26 -15.68 32.69
N VAL A 268 -1.40 -16.48 31.65
CA VAL A 268 -1.78 -16.03 30.31
C VAL A 268 -2.98 -16.84 29.82
N ALA A 269 -3.99 -16.16 29.30
CA ALA A 269 -5.09 -16.78 28.58
C ALA A 269 -4.80 -16.74 27.08
N PHE A 270 -4.71 -17.91 26.45
CA PHE A 270 -4.56 -18.05 25.01
C PHE A 270 -5.91 -18.24 24.35
N LYS A 271 -6.05 -17.72 23.13
CA LYS A 271 -7.26 -17.82 22.34
C LYS A 271 -6.89 -18.32 20.94
N ASP A 272 -7.34 -19.53 20.61
CA ASP A 272 -7.42 -20.00 19.22
C ASP A 272 -8.26 -19.05 18.36
N GLU A 273 -7.69 -18.66 17.23
CA GLU A 273 -8.32 -17.86 16.16
C GLU A 273 -8.10 -18.54 14.80
N SER A 274 -7.82 -19.85 14.81
CA SER A 274 -7.54 -20.64 13.62
C SER A 274 -8.73 -20.63 12.66
N ILE A 275 -8.42 -20.69 11.37
CA ILE A 275 -9.40 -20.74 10.27
C ILE A 275 -9.52 -22.20 9.79
N GLY A 276 -10.74 -22.63 9.44
CA GLY A 276 -11.04 -23.97 8.92
C GLY A 276 -11.70 -24.90 9.95
N GLU A 277 -11.99 -26.13 9.54
CA GLU A 277 -12.56 -27.15 10.42
C GLU A 277 -11.48 -27.78 11.32
N VAL A 278 -11.26 -27.19 12.49
CA VAL A 278 -10.32 -27.71 13.50
C VAL A 278 -10.98 -28.80 14.35
N THR A 279 -10.34 -29.96 14.46
CA THR A 279 -10.77 -31.09 15.29
C THR A 279 -9.83 -31.41 16.44
N SER A 280 -8.60 -30.88 16.44
CA SER A 280 -7.66 -31.00 17.56
C SER A 280 -6.70 -29.83 17.67
N TRP A 281 -6.33 -29.48 18.90
CA TRP A 281 -5.33 -28.45 19.23
C TRP A 281 -4.15 -29.07 19.98
N HIS A 282 -2.96 -28.57 19.72
CA HIS A 282 -1.76 -28.87 20.45
C HIS A 282 -0.96 -27.59 20.67
N TRP A 283 -0.96 -27.13 21.92
CA TRP A 283 -0.15 -26.00 22.37
C TRP A 283 1.17 -26.52 22.91
N ASP A 284 2.26 -25.88 22.51
CA ASP A 284 3.58 -25.99 23.12
C ASP A 284 3.99 -24.61 23.62
N PHE A 285 4.16 -24.48 24.94
CA PHE A 285 4.49 -23.21 25.59
C PHE A 285 6.00 -22.91 25.61
N GLY A 286 6.82 -23.77 25.00
CA GLY A 286 8.26 -23.59 24.85
C GLY A 286 9.08 -23.89 26.11
N ASP A 287 8.42 -24.22 27.23
CA ASP A 287 9.04 -24.68 28.49
C ASP A 287 8.92 -26.21 28.68
N GLY A 288 8.51 -26.92 27.63
CA GLY A 288 8.24 -28.36 27.64
C GLY A 288 6.83 -28.74 28.13
N SER A 289 6.02 -27.79 28.59
CA SER A 289 4.61 -28.01 28.90
C SER A 289 3.74 -27.82 27.67
N THR A 290 2.64 -28.59 27.61
CA THR A 290 1.70 -28.58 26.49
C THR A 290 0.25 -28.53 26.94
N SER A 291 -0.66 -28.21 26.03
CA SER A 291 -2.11 -28.30 26.24
C SER A 291 -2.83 -28.78 24.99
N THR A 292 -3.98 -29.43 25.15
CA THR A 292 -4.89 -29.79 24.05
C THR A 292 -6.22 -29.05 24.11
N GLU A 293 -6.36 -28.11 25.04
CA GLU A 293 -7.52 -27.23 25.12
C GLU A 293 -7.52 -26.23 23.96
N GLN A 294 -8.70 -25.88 23.45
CA GLN A 294 -8.82 -24.86 22.40
C GLN A 294 -8.38 -23.47 22.90
N HIS A 295 -8.75 -23.09 24.12
CA HIS A 295 -8.42 -21.79 24.73
C HIS A 295 -7.79 -21.98 26.11
N PRO A 296 -6.52 -22.42 26.20
CA PRO A 296 -5.92 -22.73 27.49
C PRO A 296 -5.61 -21.47 28.29
N ILE A 297 -5.78 -21.56 29.61
CA ILE A 297 -5.16 -20.63 30.55
C ILE A 297 -3.92 -21.32 31.11
N TYR A 298 -2.75 -20.76 30.85
CA TYR A 298 -1.48 -21.35 31.24
C TYR A 298 -0.68 -20.45 32.17
N GLN A 299 -0.07 -21.05 33.19
CA GLN A 299 0.82 -20.38 34.12
C GLN A 299 2.26 -20.81 33.85
N PHE A 300 3.09 -19.88 33.38
CA PHE A 300 4.50 -20.16 33.13
C PHE A 300 5.25 -20.36 34.45
N LYS A 301 5.95 -21.49 34.57
CA LYS A 301 6.68 -21.87 35.81
C LYS A 301 8.05 -21.24 35.89
N GLU A 302 8.72 -21.09 34.75
CA GLU A 302 10.03 -20.45 34.67
C GLU A 302 9.88 -18.95 34.41
N LYS A 303 10.82 -18.16 34.95
CA LYS A 303 10.93 -16.72 34.65
C LYS A 303 11.53 -16.50 33.26
N HIS A 304 10.96 -17.14 32.25
CA HIS A 304 11.24 -16.80 30.87
C HIS A 304 10.43 -15.55 30.55
N THR A 305 11.12 -14.41 30.54
CA THR A 305 10.53 -13.10 30.21
C THR A 305 9.85 -13.10 28.84
N ARG A 306 10.22 -14.06 27.96
CA ARG A 306 9.87 -14.12 26.54
C ARG A 306 9.77 -15.59 26.07
N PRO A 307 8.66 -16.31 26.35
CA PRO A 307 8.50 -17.68 25.89
C PRO A 307 8.28 -17.73 24.37
N MET A 308 8.61 -18.88 23.78
CA MET A 308 8.18 -19.26 22.43
C MET A 308 6.89 -20.05 22.59
N VAL A 309 5.81 -19.64 21.93
CA VAL A 309 4.55 -20.37 22.00
C VAL A 309 4.15 -20.83 20.61
N THR A 310 3.69 -22.06 20.51
CA THR A 310 3.29 -22.71 19.27
C THR A 310 1.89 -23.27 19.44
N LEU A 311 1.01 -22.99 18.48
CA LEU A 311 -0.23 -23.72 18.29
C LEU A 311 -0.10 -24.56 17.03
N GLU A 312 -0.33 -25.86 17.16
CA GLU A 312 -0.58 -26.76 16.04
C GLU A 312 -2.04 -27.22 16.09
N VAL A 313 -2.74 -27.07 14.97
CA VAL A 313 -4.13 -27.52 14.80
C VAL A 313 -4.20 -28.59 13.72
N SER A 314 -5.13 -29.52 13.88
CA SER A 314 -5.44 -30.53 12.86
C SER A 314 -6.93 -30.55 12.58
N GLY A 315 -7.27 -30.91 11.34
CA GLY A 315 -8.63 -31.01 10.84
C GLY A 315 -8.72 -32.03 9.70
N PRO A 316 -9.92 -32.27 9.13
CA PRO A 316 -10.09 -33.16 7.98
C PRO A 316 -9.24 -32.78 6.76
N LYS A 317 -8.84 -31.50 6.69
CA LYS A 317 -8.06 -30.92 5.59
C LYS A 317 -6.54 -30.88 5.83
N GLY A 318 -6.06 -31.45 6.93
CA GLY A 318 -4.63 -31.55 7.23
C GLY A 318 -4.26 -30.94 8.56
N THR A 319 -3.06 -30.38 8.64
CA THR A 319 -2.54 -29.72 9.85
C THR A 319 -1.99 -28.35 9.52
N SER A 320 -2.01 -27.45 10.50
CA SER A 320 -1.42 -26.12 10.40
C SER A 320 -0.74 -25.77 11.71
N LYS A 321 0.33 -24.98 11.64
CA LYS A 321 1.16 -24.65 12.79
C LYS A 321 1.57 -23.19 12.77
N ARG A 322 1.45 -22.52 13.91
CA ARG A 322 1.89 -21.13 14.08
C ARG A 322 2.64 -20.95 15.39
N THR A 323 3.88 -20.50 15.24
CA THR A 323 4.79 -20.20 16.35
C THR A 323 5.03 -18.69 16.42
N ARG A 324 4.92 -18.11 17.61
CA ARG A 324 5.30 -16.72 17.88
C ARG A 324 6.42 -16.70 18.92
N TYR A 325 7.45 -15.92 18.64
CA TYR A 325 8.65 -15.81 19.48
C TYR A 325 8.58 -14.51 20.27
N TRP A 326 8.76 -14.59 21.59
CA TRP A 326 9.04 -13.43 22.43
C TRP A 326 7.93 -12.36 22.52
N GLU A 327 6.75 -12.61 21.97
CA GLU A 327 5.60 -11.69 22.03
C GLU A 327 4.95 -11.66 23.41
N VAL A 328 4.93 -12.79 24.12
CA VAL A 328 4.36 -12.86 25.47
C VAL A 328 5.40 -12.31 26.46
N LEU A 329 5.28 -11.03 26.82
CA LEU A 329 6.18 -10.44 27.81
C LEU A 329 5.69 -10.74 29.23
N LEU A 330 6.53 -11.44 30.00
CA LEU A 330 6.26 -11.85 31.38
C LEU A 330 7.29 -11.24 32.35
N LYS A 331 7.00 -11.23 33.66
CA LYS A 331 7.89 -10.65 34.67
C LYS A 331 9.11 -11.51 34.99
#